data_AF-A0A7K5FNF4-F1
#
_entry.id   AF-A0A7K5FNF4-F1
#
_cell.length_a   1.000
_cell.length_b   1.000
_cell.length_c   1.000
_cell.angle_alpha   90.00
_cell.angle_beta   90.00
_cell.angle_gamma   90.00
#
_symmetry.space_group_name_H-M   'P 1'
#
loop_
_entity.id
_entity.type
_entity.pdbx_description
1 polymer ?
#
loop_
_entity_poly.entity_id
_entity_poly.type
_entity_poly.pdbx_seq_one_letter_code
_entity_poly.pdbx_strand_id
1 'polypeptide(L)'
;PGSPRRLGALSTAQLRALLQDEPRLQRAARLSRKFQSLQLEREMCLASNCTQAKVNLSLRPQLEDGKAALAIKYQELQEIREACWDKQQRLEAYLENWSPQSALGKLQAKLDASEAESEAQVEQFLAQDLPLDSFLESFCQSRTRSHICRTQLEKLQELLQKDWVGRDPPG
;
A
#
# COMPACT_ATOMS: atom_id res chain seq x y z
N PRO A 1 -54.58 36.86 36.31
CA PRO A 1 -54.95 35.45 36.04
C PRO A 1 -53.88 34.51 36.61
N GLY A 2 -53.85 34.32 37.93
CA GLY A 2 -54.51 33.18 38.56
C GLY A 2 -53.41 32.19 38.98
N SER A 3 -52.71 32.50 40.07
CA SER A 3 -51.74 31.60 40.68
C SER A 3 -52.39 30.22 40.95
N PRO A 4 -51.69 29.10 40.70
CA PRO A 4 -52.29 27.80 40.92
C PRO A 4 -52.63 27.66 42.41
N ARG A 5 -53.92 27.61 42.74
CA ARG A 5 -54.38 27.26 44.09
C ARG A 5 -53.71 25.94 44.43
N ARG A 6 -52.82 25.95 45.44
CA ARG A 6 -52.18 24.73 45.93
C ARG A 6 -53.31 23.76 46.28
N LEU A 7 -53.24 22.52 45.77
CA LEU A 7 -54.31 21.53 45.96
C LEU A 7 -54.68 21.35 47.45
N GLY A 8 -53.74 21.60 48.36
CA GLY A 8 -53.96 21.62 49.81
C GLY A 8 -54.86 22.75 50.34
N ALA A 9 -55.30 23.70 49.51
CA ALA A 9 -56.23 24.78 49.88
C ALA A 9 -57.67 24.51 49.43
N LEU A 10 -57.94 23.35 48.82
CA LEU A 10 -59.28 22.95 48.36
C LEU A 10 -60.00 22.12 49.43
N SER A 11 -61.32 22.30 49.56
CA SER A 11 -62.12 21.47 50.46
C SER A 11 -62.28 20.04 49.94
N THR A 12 -62.65 19.10 50.81
CA THR A 12 -62.85 17.68 50.43
C THR A 12 -63.89 17.50 49.31
N ALA A 13 -64.96 18.29 49.31
CA ALA A 13 -65.96 18.30 48.23
C ALA A 13 -65.36 18.82 46.90
N GLN A 14 -64.52 19.86 46.95
CA GLN A 14 -63.85 20.41 45.76
C GLN A 14 -62.80 19.47 45.19
N LEU A 15 -62.09 18.72 46.04
CA LEU A 15 -61.14 17.69 45.62
C LEU A 15 -61.84 16.50 44.97
N ARG A 16 -62.99 16.05 45.50
CA ARG A 16 -63.82 15.01 44.87
C ARG A 16 -64.38 15.44 43.52
N ALA A 17 -64.84 16.68 43.41
CA ALA A 17 -65.30 17.25 42.15
C ALA A 17 -64.16 17.37 41.11
N LEU A 18 -62.94 17.71 41.56
CA LEU A 18 -61.75 17.75 40.69
C LEU A 18 -61.32 16.36 40.22
N LEU A 19 -61.44 15.34 41.07
CA LEU A 19 -61.15 13.94 40.71
C LEU A 19 -62.12 13.38 39.66
N GLN A 20 -63.35 13.90 39.61
CA GLN A 20 -64.35 13.51 38.61
C GLN A 20 -64.25 14.33 37.31
N ASP A 21 -63.39 15.36 37.26
CA ASP A 21 -63.18 16.25 36.13
C ASP A 21 -61.74 16.11 35.59
N GLU A 22 -61.53 15.05 34.81
CA GLU A 22 -60.26 14.70 34.18
C GLU A 22 -59.59 15.85 33.41
N PRO A 23 -60.28 16.62 32.53
CA PRO A 23 -59.62 17.72 31.82
C PRO A 23 -59.20 18.85 32.77
N ARG A 24 -59.89 19.04 33.91
CA ARG A 24 -59.47 20.00 34.93
C ARG A 24 -58.29 19.48 35.75
N LEU A 25 -58.23 18.19 36.04
CA LEU A 25 -57.09 17.54 36.68
C LEU A 25 -55.83 17.61 35.81
N GLN A 26 -55.94 17.31 34.51
CA GLN A 26 -54.83 17.44 33.54
C GLN A 26 -54.32 18.88 33.44
N ARG A 27 -55.23 19.87 33.43
CA ARG A 27 -54.84 21.28 33.48
C ARG A 27 -54.08 21.60 34.76
N ALA A 28 -54.54 21.13 35.92
CA ALA A 28 -53.84 21.33 37.19
C ALA A 28 -52.45 20.64 37.20
N ALA A 29 -52.33 19.44 36.63
CA ALA A 29 -51.06 18.74 36.49
C ALA A 29 -50.08 19.48 35.57
N ARG A 30 -50.55 20.00 34.43
CA ARG A 30 -49.74 20.82 33.50
C ARG A 30 -49.27 22.14 34.12
N LEU A 31 -50.07 22.70 35.01
CA LEU A 31 -49.72 23.90 35.77
C LEU A 31 -48.85 23.61 37.01
N SER A 32 -48.58 22.34 37.30
CA SER A 32 -47.71 21.99 38.43
C SER A 32 -46.26 22.38 38.13
N ARG A 33 -45.55 22.82 39.18
CA ARG A 33 -44.14 23.23 39.07
C ARG A 33 -43.25 22.12 38.49
N LYS A 34 -43.51 20.86 38.88
CA LYS A 34 -42.77 19.68 38.40
C LYS A 34 -42.99 19.44 36.90
N PHE A 35 -44.22 19.58 36.41
CA PHE A 35 -44.49 19.44 34.99
C PHE A 35 -43.87 20.59 34.18
N GLN A 36 -43.97 21.83 34.67
CA GLN A 36 -43.36 22.99 34.03
C GLN A 36 -41.84 22.91 33.97
N SER A 37 -41.17 22.41 35.03
CA SER A 37 -39.71 22.25 35.03
C SER A 37 -39.26 21.20 34.01
N LEU A 38 -39.92 20.04 33.96
CA LEU A 38 -39.63 19.01 32.97
C LEU A 38 -39.90 19.49 31.53
N GLN A 39 -40.95 20.28 31.34
CA GLN A 39 -41.26 20.85 30.02
C GLN A 39 -40.17 21.85 29.58
N LEU A 40 -39.67 22.69 30.49
CA LEU A 40 -38.56 23.60 30.21
C LEU A 40 -37.27 22.83 29.90
N GLU A 41 -36.93 21.82 30.69
CA GLU A 41 -35.76 20.96 30.45
C GLU A 41 -35.83 20.27 29.08
N ARG A 42 -37.03 19.76 28.71
CA ARG A 42 -37.28 19.19 27.40
C ARG A 42 -37.05 20.21 26.29
N GLU A 43 -37.60 21.42 26.41
CA GLU A 43 -37.45 22.48 25.42
C GLU A 43 -35.98 22.92 25.26
N MET A 44 -35.24 23.03 26.37
CA MET A 44 -33.81 23.31 26.35
C MET A 44 -33.02 22.20 25.65
N CYS A 45 -33.31 20.93 25.94
CA CYS A 45 -32.67 19.79 25.30
C CYS A 45 -32.97 19.74 23.80
N LEU A 46 -34.23 19.97 23.40
CA LEU A 46 -34.63 20.02 21.99
C LEU A 46 -33.94 21.17 21.26
N ALA A 47 -33.87 22.36 21.87
CA ALA A 47 -33.18 23.51 21.30
C ALA A 47 -31.69 23.20 21.07
N SER A 48 -31.02 22.62 22.08
CA SER A 48 -29.62 22.20 22.00
C SER A 48 -29.38 21.12 20.93
N ASN A 49 -30.25 20.10 20.86
CA ASN A 49 -30.15 19.07 19.83
C ASN A 49 -30.35 19.67 18.42
N CYS A 50 -31.30 20.60 18.27
CA CYS A 50 -31.54 21.27 16.99
C CYS A 50 -30.35 22.13 16.55
N THR A 51 -29.71 22.88 17.46
CA THR A 51 -28.52 23.67 17.12
C THR A 51 -27.37 22.75 16.71
N GLN A 52 -27.14 21.67 17.45
CA GLN A 52 -26.08 20.71 17.14
C GLN A 52 -26.35 19.96 15.83
N ALA A 53 -27.60 19.57 15.55
CA ALA A 53 -27.99 18.94 14.30
C ALA A 53 -27.75 19.86 13.10
N LYS A 54 -28.08 21.15 13.22
CA LYS A 54 -27.81 22.15 12.17
C LYS A 54 -26.31 22.28 11.89
N VAL A 55 -25.49 22.34 12.93
CA VAL A 55 -24.02 22.39 12.78
C VAL A 55 -23.51 21.11 12.12
N ASN A 56 -23.93 19.93 12.57
CA ASN A 56 -23.53 18.65 11.97
C ASN A 56 -23.91 18.57 10.50
N LEU A 57 -25.12 18.99 10.13
CA LEU A 57 -25.57 19.03 8.74
C LEU A 57 -24.74 20.03 7.91
N SER A 58 -24.35 21.16 8.49
CA SER A 58 -23.51 22.14 7.78
C SER A 58 -22.07 21.65 7.53
N LEU A 59 -21.53 20.81 8.42
CA LEU A 59 -20.18 20.25 8.31
C LEU A 59 -20.11 19.01 7.41
N ARG A 60 -21.23 18.29 7.27
CA ARG A 60 -21.32 17.08 6.45
C ARG A 60 -20.77 17.24 5.03
N PRO A 61 -21.13 18.27 4.23
CA PRO A 61 -20.59 18.41 2.87
C PRO A 61 -19.06 18.54 2.86
N GLN A 62 -18.49 19.36 3.76
CA GLN A 62 -17.02 19.51 3.85
C GLN A 62 -16.31 18.19 4.20
N LEU A 63 -16.92 17.38 5.07
CA LEU A 63 -16.40 16.06 5.42
C LEU A 63 -16.50 15.06 4.26
N GLU A 64 -17.61 15.09 3.52
CA GLU A 64 -17.82 14.23 2.35
C GLU A 64 -16.84 14.61 1.21
N ASP A 65 -16.69 15.91 0.94
CA ASP A 65 -15.73 16.44 -0.03
C ASP A 65 -14.28 16.11 0.37
N GLY A 66 -13.94 16.28 1.64
CA GLY A 66 -12.62 15.94 2.17
C GLY A 66 -12.30 14.44 2.05
N LYS A 67 -13.29 13.57 2.32
CA LYS A 67 -13.15 12.12 2.12
C LYS A 67 -12.97 11.76 0.65
N ALA A 68 -13.72 12.39 -0.25
CA ALA A 68 -13.61 12.16 -1.68
C ALA A 68 -12.23 12.61 -2.21
N ALA A 69 -11.77 13.81 -1.82
CA ALA A 69 -10.45 14.31 -2.19
C ALA A 69 -9.32 13.40 -1.66
N LEU A 70 -9.44 12.92 -0.42
CA LEU A 70 -8.49 11.98 0.15
C LEU A 70 -8.46 10.65 -0.60
N ALA A 71 -9.62 10.11 -0.98
CA ALA A 71 -9.70 8.89 -1.78
C ALA A 71 -9.00 9.05 -3.15
N ILE A 72 -9.17 10.20 -3.81
CA ILE A 72 -8.46 10.51 -5.06
C ILE A 72 -6.94 10.52 -4.83
N LYS A 73 -6.45 11.14 -3.74
CA LYS A 73 -5.02 11.15 -3.43
C LYS A 73 -4.45 9.76 -3.13
N TYR A 74 -5.22 8.89 -2.47
CA TYR A 74 -4.80 7.50 -2.28
C TYR A 74 -4.74 6.73 -3.60
N GLN A 75 -5.68 6.99 -4.51
CA GLN A 75 -5.67 6.38 -5.84
C GLN A 75 -4.45 6.83 -6.66
N GLU A 76 -4.17 8.15 -6.72
CA GLU A 76 -2.98 8.70 -7.38
C GLU A 76 -1.69 8.09 -6.80
N LEU A 77 -1.60 7.97 -5.47
CA LEU A 77 -0.44 7.38 -4.79
C LEU A 77 -0.28 5.90 -5.18
N GLN A 78 -1.37 5.15 -5.27
CA GLN A 78 -1.33 3.75 -5.68
C GLN A 78 -0.81 3.62 -7.11
N GLU A 79 -1.31 4.42 -8.05
CA GLU A 79 -0.85 4.43 -9.44
C GLU A 79 0.64 4.75 -9.56
N ILE A 80 1.12 5.78 -8.83
CA ILE A 80 2.54 6.13 -8.82
C ILE A 80 3.37 5.00 -8.22
N ARG A 81 2.91 4.37 -7.14
CA ARG A 81 3.62 3.25 -6.49
C ARG A 81 3.75 2.07 -7.45
N GLU A 82 2.67 1.70 -8.13
CA GLU A 82 2.67 0.62 -9.13
C GLU A 82 3.61 0.95 -10.29
N ALA A 83 3.55 2.17 -10.83
CA ALA A 83 4.46 2.60 -11.89
C ALA A 83 5.94 2.61 -11.46
N CYS A 84 6.22 2.99 -10.21
CA CYS A 84 7.57 2.93 -9.66
C CYS A 84 8.04 1.50 -9.48
N TRP A 85 7.17 0.62 -8.96
CA TRP A 85 7.45 -0.81 -8.81
C TRP A 85 7.79 -1.45 -10.15
N ASP A 86 6.97 -1.21 -11.18
CA ASP A 86 7.21 -1.73 -12.53
C ASP A 86 8.55 -1.25 -13.11
N LYS A 87 8.88 0.03 -12.93
CA LYS A 87 10.17 0.59 -13.37
C LYS A 87 11.33 -0.04 -12.61
N GLN A 88 11.19 -0.24 -11.31
CA GLN A 88 12.21 -0.89 -10.49
C GLN A 88 12.44 -2.33 -10.93
N GLN A 89 11.38 -3.12 -11.13
CA GLN A 89 11.50 -4.49 -11.61
C GLN A 89 12.18 -4.58 -12.99
N ARG A 90 11.85 -3.67 -13.91
CA ARG A 90 12.54 -3.59 -15.22
C ARG A 90 14.01 -3.23 -15.09
N LEU A 91 14.34 -2.30 -14.19
CA LEU A 91 15.72 -1.91 -13.92
C LEU A 91 16.50 -3.05 -13.29
N GLU A 92 15.94 -3.75 -12.31
CA GLU A 92 16.55 -4.93 -11.68
C GLU A 92 16.85 -6.01 -12.72
N ALA A 93 15.87 -6.39 -13.54
CA ALA A 93 16.08 -7.37 -14.62
C ALA A 93 17.13 -6.91 -15.65
N TYR A 94 17.18 -5.61 -15.98
CA TYR A 94 18.21 -5.06 -16.85
C TYR A 94 19.59 -5.15 -16.17
N LEU A 95 19.71 -4.71 -14.92
CA LEU A 95 20.96 -4.73 -14.17
C LEU A 95 21.48 -6.16 -13.94
N GLU A 96 20.60 -7.14 -13.70
CA GLU A 96 20.99 -8.55 -13.60
C GLU A 96 21.63 -9.04 -14.90
N ASN A 97 21.06 -8.71 -16.06
CA ASN A 97 21.62 -9.08 -17.36
C ASN A 97 22.98 -8.43 -17.69
N TRP A 98 23.24 -7.28 -17.09
CA TRP A 98 24.49 -6.52 -17.24
C TRP A 98 25.39 -6.61 -16.01
N SER A 99 25.07 -7.50 -15.07
CA SER A 99 25.87 -7.72 -13.87
C SER A 99 27.21 -8.38 -14.22
N PRO A 100 28.26 -8.14 -13.43
CA PRO A 100 29.53 -8.84 -13.60
C PRO A 100 29.38 -10.36 -13.52
N GLN A 101 28.45 -10.86 -12.69
CA GLN A 101 28.12 -12.28 -12.59
C GLN A 101 27.49 -12.80 -13.90
N SER A 102 26.58 -12.05 -14.53
CA SER A 102 26.05 -12.42 -15.85
C SER A 102 27.14 -12.42 -16.92
N ALA A 103 28.05 -11.45 -16.88
CA ALA A 103 29.21 -11.40 -17.79
C ALA A 103 30.13 -12.62 -17.60
N LEU A 104 30.41 -13.03 -16.35
CA LEU A 104 31.16 -14.25 -16.04
C LEU A 104 30.48 -15.50 -16.61
N GLY A 105 29.18 -15.67 -16.37
CA GLY A 105 28.42 -16.80 -16.89
C GLY A 105 28.43 -16.86 -18.43
N LYS A 106 28.30 -15.71 -19.10
CA LYS A 106 28.39 -15.61 -20.57
C LYS A 106 29.79 -15.95 -21.09
N LEU A 107 30.86 -15.53 -20.41
CA LEU A 107 32.24 -15.87 -20.77
C LEU A 107 32.52 -17.36 -20.56
N GLN A 108 32.04 -17.95 -19.46
CA GLN A 108 32.18 -19.38 -19.18
C GLN A 108 31.49 -20.20 -20.27
N ALA A 109 30.24 -19.89 -20.61
CA ALA A 109 29.51 -20.60 -21.67
C ALA A 109 30.21 -20.50 -23.04
N LYS A 110 30.82 -19.36 -23.36
CA LYS A 110 31.63 -19.19 -24.59
C LYS A 110 32.91 -20.04 -24.56
N LEU A 111 33.58 -20.10 -23.41
CA LEU A 111 34.76 -20.93 -23.21
C LEU A 111 34.39 -22.40 -23.45
N ASP A 112 33.40 -22.91 -22.72
CA ASP A 112 32.93 -24.29 -22.81
C ASP A 112 32.53 -24.65 -24.26
N ALA A 113 31.82 -23.76 -24.95
CA ALA A 113 31.43 -23.97 -26.35
C ALA A 113 32.65 -24.06 -27.29
N SER A 114 33.64 -23.18 -27.13
CA SER A 114 34.86 -23.21 -27.94
C SER A 114 35.75 -24.42 -27.65
N GLU A 115 35.72 -24.93 -26.43
CA GLU A 115 36.45 -26.15 -26.05
C GLU A 115 35.80 -27.39 -26.64
N ALA A 116 34.48 -27.52 -26.49
CA ALA A 116 33.71 -28.59 -27.13
C ALA A 116 33.88 -28.59 -28.66
N GLU A 117 33.89 -27.41 -29.30
CA GLU A 117 34.17 -27.28 -30.74
C GLU A 117 35.58 -27.79 -31.08
N SER A 118 36.59 -27.43 -30.27
CA SER A 118 37.97 -27.88 -30.49
C SER A 118 38.13 -29.39 -30.29
N GLU A 119 37.41 -29.99 -29.34
CA GLU A 119 37.38 -31.43 -29.12
C GLU A 119 36.71 -32.15 -30.30
N ALA A 120 35.56 -31.66 -30.77
CA ALA A 120 34.87 -32.23 -31.92
C ALA A 120 35.74 -32.16 -33.20
N GLN A 121 36.49 -31.09 -33.41
CA GLN A 121 37.43 -30.96 -34.53
C GLN A 121 38.55 -32.01 -34.45
N VAL A 122 39.07 -32.29 -33.23
CA VAL A 122 40.07 -33.34 -33.02
C VAL A 122 39.47 -34.72 -33.30
N GLU A 123 38.27 -35.01 -32.81
CA GLU A 123 37.58 -36.27 -33.06
C GLU A 123 37.36 -36.51 -34.56
N GLN A 124 36.86 -35.51 -35.28
CA GLN A 124 36.65 -35.58 -36.73
C GLN A 124 37.96 -35.79 -37.51
N PHE A 125 39.03 -35.11 -37.11
CA PHE A 125 40.34 -35.28 -37.74
C PHE A 125 40.89 -36.70 -37.51
N LEU A 126 40.77 -37.24 -36.29
CA LEU A 126 41.19 -38.61 -35.97
C LEU A 126 40.35 -39.67 -36.69
N ALA A 127 39.07 -39.38 -36.94
CA ALA A 127 38.18 -40.21 -37.75
C ALA A 127 38.48 -40.13 -39.27
N GLN A 128 39.39 -39.25 -39.69
CA GLN A 128 39.71 -38.94 -41.09
C GLN A 128 38.56 -38.26 -41.86
N ASP A 129 37.58 -37.71 -41.15
CA ASP A 129 36.43 -36.98 -41.70
C ASP A 129 36.75 -35.50 -41.99
N LEU A 130 37.92 -35.01 -41.53
CA LEU A 130 38.38 -33.63 -41.71
C LEU A 130 39.80 -33.60 -42.30
N PRO A 131 40.03 -32.97 -43.47
CA PRO A 131 41.37 -32.82 -44.05
C PRO A 131 42.32 -32.01 -43.16
N LEU A 132 43.63 -32.30 -43.26
CA LEU A 132 44.65 -31.66 -42.42
C LEU A 132 44.61 -30.13 -42.47
N ASP A 133 44.57 -29.54 -43.65
CA ASP A 133 44.61 -28.08 -43.80
C ASP A 133 43.38 -27.42 -43.15
N SER A 134 42.19 -28.00 -43.36
CA SER A 134 40.93 -27.54 -42.76
C SER A 134 40.91 -27.73 -41.24
N PHE A 135 41.46 -28.84 -40.74
CA PHE A 135 41.63 -29.06 -39.31
C PHE A 135 42.54 -27.98 -38.71
N LEU A 136 43.72 -27.76 -39.27
CA LEU A 136 44.67 -26.78 -38.73
C LEU A 136 44.07 -25.38 -38.67
N GLU A 137 43.39 -24.94 -39.73
CA GLU A 137 42.73 -23.63 -39.75
C GLU A 137 41.64 -23.53 -38.68
N SER A 138 40.68 -24.46 -38.69
CA SER A 138 39.51 -24.42 -37.81
C SER A 138 39.87 -24.64 -36.33
N PHE A 139 40.83 -25.52 -36.03
CA PHE A 139 41.33 -25.80 -34.70
C PHE A 139 42.15 -24.65 -34.13
N CYS A 140 43.02 -24.03 -34.93
CA CYS A 140 43.73 -22.83 -34.48
C CYS A 140 42.73 -21.72 -34.12
N GLN A 141 41.65 -21.55 -34.90
CA GLN A 141 40.61 -20.56 -34.62
C GLN A 141 39.83 -20.87 -33.33
N SER A 142 39.36 -22.11 -33.13
CA SER A 142 38.62 -22.51 -31.92
C SER A 142 39.48 -22.41 -30.67
N ARG A 143 40.73 -22.89 -30.72
CA ARG A 143 41.71 -22.78 -29.63
C ARG A 143 42.06 -21.34 -29.31
N THR A 144 42.26 -20.50 -30.31
CA THR A 144 42.50 -19.06 -30.08
C THR A 144 41.33 -18.43 -29.32
N ARG A 145 40.08 -18.72 -29.72
CA ARG A 145 38.88 -18.25 -29.01
C ARG A 145 38.81 -18.76 -27.57
N SER A 146 39.09 -20.05 -27.34
CA SER A 146 39.14 -20.66 -26.00
C SER A 146 40.17 -19.96 -25.11
N HIS A 147 41.39 -19.76 -25.60
CA HIS A 147 42.44 -19.08 -24.84
C HIS A 147 42.07 -17.63 -24.51
N ILE A 148 41.53 -16.88 -25.48
CA ILE A 148 41.05 -15.51 -25.24
C ILE A 148 39.95 -15.50 -24.16
N CYS A 149 38.94 -16.37 -24.27
CA CYS A 149 37.83 -16.42 -23.30
C CYS A 149 38.31 -16.80 -21.90
N ARG A 150 39.23 -17.77 -21.79
CA ARG A 150 39.86 -18.18 -20.52
C ARG A 150 40.59 -17.02 -19.86
N THR A 151 41.44 -16.31 -20.59
CA THR A 151 42.14 -15.14 -20.04
C THR A 151 41.18 -14.03 -19.65
N GLN A 152 40.13 -13.76 -20.44
CA GLN A 152 39.10 -12.78 -20.09
C GLN A 152 38.36 -13.16 -18.81
N LEU A 153 38.04 -14.45 -18.63
CA LEU A 153 37.36 -14.97 -17.45
C LEU A 153 38.23 -14.84 -16.20
N GLU A 154 39.48 -15.27 -16.26
CA GLU A 154 40.46 -15.12 -15.16
C GLU A 154 40.61 -13.64 -14.75
N LYS A 155 40.76 -12.74 -15.73
CA LYS A 155 40.93 -11.31 -15.46
C LYS A 155 39.68 -10.67 -14.87
N LEU A 156 38.49 -11.05 -15.32
CA LEU A 156 37.24 -10.56 -14.72
C LEU A 156 37.05 -11.07 -13.29
N GLN A 157 37.40 -12.33 -13.02
CA GLN A 157 37.38 -12.89 -11.66
C GLN A 157 38.37 -12.18 -10.73
N GLU A 158 39.58 -11.89 -11.19
CA GLU A 158 40.58 -11.12 -10.43
C GLU A 158 40.08 -9.71 -10.07
N LEU A 159 39.47 -9.01 -11.03
CA LEU A 159 38.90 -7.68 -10.80
C LEU A 159 37.78 -7.72 -9.77
N LEU A 160 36.88 -8.69 -9.88
CA LEU A 160 35.79 -8.84 -8.92
C LEU A 160 36.32 -9.15 -7.53
N GLN A 161 37.25 -10.08 -7.37
CA GLN A 161 37.85 -10.38 -6.06
C GLN A 161 38.49 -9.16 -5.40
N LYS A 162 39.18 -8.31 -6.18
CA LYS A 162 39.76 -7.05 -5.67
C LYS A 162 38.70 -6.06 -5.20
N ASP A 163 37.61 -5.92 -5.94
CA ASP A 163 36.49 -5.06 -5.57
C ASP A 163 35.78 -5.54 -4.30
N TRP A 164 35.68 -6.86 -4.08
CA TRP A 164 35.14 -7.43 -2.83
C TRP A 164 36.04 -7.15 -1.63
N VAL A 165 37.37 -7.26 -1.78
CA VAL A 165 38.35 -6.98 -0.71
C VAL A 165 38.42 -5.48 -0.37
N GLY A 166 38.08 -4.59 -1.30
CA GLY A 166 38.01 -3.15 -1.06
C GLY A 166 36.74 -2.66 -0.35
N ARG A 167 35.72 -3.52 -0.18
CA ARG A 167 34.40 -3.14 0.34
C ARG A 167 34.11 -3.65 1.77
N ASP A 168 35.10 -4.22 2.46
CA ASP A 168 34.97 -4.55 3.88
C ASP A 168 34.77 -3.26 4.70
N PRO A 169 33.76 -3.18 5.59
CA PRO A 169 33.61 -2.05 6.49
C PRO A 169 34.77 -2.04 7.49
N PRO A 170 35.31 -0.87 7.89
CA PRO A 170 36.18 -0.81 9.05
C PRO A 170 35.37 -1.32 10.26
N GLY A 171 35.95 -2.31 10.96
CA GLY A 171 35.32 -2.99 12.08
C GLY A 171 34.90 -2.09 13.24
#